data_AF-A0A7C3FY41-F1
#
_entry.id   AF-A0A7C3FY41-F1
#
_cell.length_a   1.000
_cell.length_b   1.000
_cell.length_c   1.000
_cell.angle_alpha   90.00
_cell.angle_beta   90.00
_cell.angle_gamma   90.00
#
_symmetry.space_group_name_H-M   'P 1'
#
loop_
_entity.id
_entity.type
_entity.pdbx_description
1 polymer ?
#
loop_
_entity_poly.entity_id
_entity_poly.type
_entity_poly.pdbx_seq_one_letter_code
_entity_poly.pdbx_strand_id
1 'polypeptide(L)' 'MFEIPVTVVKRRRGDPAQLVANPEKIQRELGWHQQYPDLKVIIASAWEWHKAHPDGYTE' A
#
# COMPACT_ATOMS: atom_id res chain seq x y z
N MET A 1 3.04 -18.44 -13.83
CA MET A 1 2.59 -17.41 -12.87
C MET A 1 2.63 -18.08 -11.50
N PHE A 2 3.50 -17.64 -10.59
CA PHE A 2 3.55 -18.24 -9.26
C PHE A 2 2.31 -17.81 -8.49
N GLU A 3 1.57 -18.77 -7.94
CA GLU A 3 0.41 -18.51 -7.11
C GLU A 3 0.88 -18.29 -5.68
N ILE A 4 0.46 -17.19 -5.06
CA ILE A 4 0.74 -16.93 -3.64
C ILE A 4 -0.40 -17.58 -2.85
N PRO A 5 -0.14 -18.55 -1.95
CA PRO A 5 -1.20 -19.25 -1.24
C PRO A 5 -1.98 -18.30 -0.32
N VAL A 6 -3.32 -18.36 -0.37
CA VAL A 6 -4.22 -17.51 0.42
C VAL A 6 -5.28 -18.38 1.11
N THR A 7 -5.63 -18.06 2.35
CA THR A 7 -6.75 -18.69 3.09
C THR A 7 -7.77 -17.63 3.50
N VAL A 8 -9.04 -17.85 3.18
CA VAL A 8 -10.13 -16.93 3.55
C VAL A 8 -10.57 -17.21 4.99
N VAL A 9 -10.63 -16.15 5.80
CA VAL A 9 -11.02 -16.20 7.22
C VAL A 9 -12.14 -15.21 7.52
N LYS A 10 -12.69 -15.25 8.74
CA LYS A 10 -13.73 -14.30 9.18
C LYS A 10 -13.20 -12.87 9.17
N ARG A 11 -14.08 -11.91 8.86
CA ARG A 11 -13.76 -10.47 8.92
C ARG A 11 -13.32 -10.08 10.33
N ARG A 12 -12.29 -9.24 10.44
CA ARG A 12 -11.87 -8.67 11.72
C ARG A 12 -12.90 -7.65 12.19
N ARG A 13 -13.29 -7.73 13.46
CA ARG A 13 -14.20 -6.75 14.07
C ARG A 13 -13.55 -5.37 14.06
N GLY A 14 -14.26 -4.38 13.50
CA GLY A 14 -13.79 -3.00 13.40
C GLY A 14 -13.41 -2.58 11.98
N ASP A 15 -13.19 -3.53 11.06
CA ASP A 15 -12.84 -3.20 9.67
C ASP A 15 -14.09 -2.77 8.89
N PRO A 16 -14.12 -1.56 8.29
CA PRO A 16 -15.19 -1.15 7.39
C PRO A 16 -15.11 -1.92 6.06
N ALA A 17 -16.21 -1.98 5.32
CA ALA A 17 -16.21 -2.62 4.00
C ALA A 17 -15.35 -1.85 2.97
N GLN A 18 -15.29 -0.52 3.09
CA GLN A 18 -14.51 0.38 2.22
C GLN A 18 -14.02 1.58 3.02
N LEU A 19 -12.81 2.04 2.70
CA LEU A 19 -12.21 3.25 3.26
C LEU A 19 -11.34 3.91 2.18
N VAL A 20 -11.84 4.97 1.54
CA VAL A 20 -11.17 5.67 0.44
C VAL A 20 -11.19 7.17 0.70
N ALA A 21 -10.07 7.86 0.49
CA ALA A 21 -9.95 9.29 0.68
C ALA A 21 -10.27 10.09 -0.59
N ASN A 22 -10.88 11.27 -0.44
CA ASN A 22 -10.98 12.28 -1.51
C ASN A 22 -9.81 13.28 -1.38
N PRO A 23 -8.88 13.37 -2.36
CA PRO A 23 -7.73 14.26 -2.31
C PRO A 23 -8.01 15.70 -2.78
N GLU A 24 -9.22 16.04 -3.22
CA GLU A 24 -9.54 17.35 -3.81
C GLU A 24 -9.14 18.54 -2.93
N LYS A 25 -9.31 18.41 -1.59
CA LYS A 25 -8.96 19.49 -0.67
C LYS A 25 -7.46 19.80 -0.69
N ILE A 26 -6.62 18.78 -0.59
CA ILE A 26 -5.16 18.94 -0.52
C ILE A 26 -4.58 19.37 -1.89
N GLN A 27 -5.19 18.91 -2.98
CA GLN A 27 -4.88 19.38 -4.34
C GLN A 27 -5.16 20.87 -4.49
N ARG A 28 -6.35 21.32 -4.10
CA ARG A 28 -6.75 22.74 -4.21
C ARG A 28 -5.94 23.66 -3.32
N GLU A 29 -5.72 23.27 -2.06
CA GLU A 29 -5.13 24.16 -1.07
C GLU A 29 -3.60 24.18 -1.11
N LEU A 30 -2.97 23.05 -1.44
CA LEU A 30 -1.51 22.91 -1.40
C LEU A 30 -0.89 22.63 -2.77
N GLY A 31 -1.68 22.50 -3.83
CA GLY A 31 -1.19 22.09 -5.15
C GLY A 31 -0.59 20.68 -5.16
N TRP A 32 -0.89 19.88 -4.13
CA TRP A 32 -0.31 18.55 -3.97
C TRP A 32 -0.89 17.57 -5.00
N HIS A 33 -0.04 16.77 -5.62
CA HIS A 33 -0.44 15.71 -6.56
C HIS A 33 0.24 14.40 -6.19
N GLN A 34 -0.42 13.27 -6.42
CA GLN A 34 0.18 11.97 -6.16
C GLN A 34 1.36 11.74 -7.12
N GLN A 35 2.54 11.45 -6.59
CA GLN A 35 3.69 11.09 -7.42
C GLN A 35 3.63 9.63 -7.89
N TYR A 36 3.00 8.76 -7.10
CA TYR A 36 2.90 7.32 -7.35
C TYR A 36 1.44 6.85 -7.24
N PRO A 37 0.59 7.09 -8.26
CA PRO A 37 -0.82 6.72 -8.22
C PRO A 37 -1.09 5.22 -8.48
N ASP A 38 -0.12 4.49 -9.04
CA ASP A 38 -0.26 3.07 -9.39
C ASP A 38 0.19 2.15 -8.23
N LEU A 39 -0.72 1.28 -7.80
CA LEU A 39 -0.47 0.29 -6.76
C LEU A 39 0.68 -0.67 -7.13
N LYS A 40 0.87 -1.01 -8.41
CA LYS A 40 1.98 -1.88 -8.83
C LYS A 40 3.33 -1.24 -8.55
N VAL A 41 3.44 0.08 -8.74
CA VAL A 41 4.67 0.84 -8.44
C VAL A 41 4.95 0.85 -6.95
N ILE A 42 3.91 1.06 -6.13
CA ILE A 42 4.01 1.03 -4.67
C ILE A 42 4.44 -0.36 -4.16
N ILE A 43 3.84 -1.44 -4.69
CA ILE A 43 4.21 -2.81 -4.32
C ILE A 43 5.65 -3.13 -4.76
N ALA A 44 6.04 -2.70 -5.97
CA ALA A 44 7.38 -2.96 -6.49
C ALA A 44 8.47 -2.30 -5.63
N SER A 45 8.31 -1.04 -5.24
CA SER A 45 9.29 -0.35 -4.39
C SER A 45 9.36 -0.96 -2.99
N ALA A 46 8.23 -1.36 -2.41
CA ALA A 46 8.21 -2.08 -1.14
C ALA A 46 8.92 -3.44 -1.25
N TRP A 47 8.70 -4.18 -2.34
CA TRP A 47 9.34 -5.48 -2.56
C TRP A 47 10.85 -5.38 -2.76
N GLU A 48 11.31 -4.39 -3.53
CA GLU A 48 12.74 -4.08 -3.70
C GLU A 48 13.43 -3.86 -2.35
N TRP A 49 12.82 -3.06 -1.46
CA TRP A 49 13.34 -2.83 -0.12
C TRP A 49 13.44 -4.12 0.70
N HIS A 50 12.36 -4.91 0.78
CA HIS A 50 12.33 -6.14 1.58
C HIS A 50 13.29 -7.22 1.04
N LYS A 51 13.50 -7.27 -0.29
CA LYS A 51 14.51 -8.15 -0.88
C LYS A 51 15.92 -7.78 -0.48
N ALA A 52 16.23 -6.48 -0.43
CA ALA A 52 17.55 -5.99 -0.05
C ALA A 52 17.79 -6.05 1.47
N HIS A 53 16.72 -5.99 2.27
CA HIS A 53 16.76 -5.93 3.73
C HIS A 53 15.84 -6.99 4.34
N PRO A 54 16.15 -8.29 4.20
CA PRO A 54 15.28 -9.38 4.67
C PRO A 54 15.04 -9.35 6.19
N ASP A 55 16.01 -8.84 6.95
CA ASP A 55 15.95 -8.72 8.41
C ASP A 55 15.67 -7.28 8.87
N GLY A 56 15.33 -6.37 7.94
CA GLY A 56 15.12 -4.96 8.23
C GLY A 56 16.43 -4.16 8.32
N TYR A 57 16.45 -3.15 9.19
CA TYR A 57 17.64 -2.32 9.40
C TYR A 57 18.63 -3.02 10.32
N THR A 58 19.92 -2.97 10.01
CA THR A 58 20.99 -3.33 10.95
C THR A 58 21.18 -2.19 11.94
N GLU A 59 21.19 -2.52 13.24
CA GLU A 59 21.50 -1.56 14.33
C GLU A 59 22.89 -0.93 14.20
#